data_AF-A0A3S3EXR7-F1
#
_entry.id   AF-A0A3S3EXR7-F1
#
_cell.length_a   1.000
_cell.length_b   1.000
_cell.length_c   1.000
_cell.angle_alpha   90.00
_cell.angle_beta   90.00
_cell.angle_gamma   90.00
#
_symmetry.space_group_name_H-M   'P 1'
#
loop_
_entity.id
_entity.type
_entity.pdbx_description
1 polymer ?
#
loop_
_entity_poly.entity_id
_entity_poly.type
_entity_poly.pdbx_seq_one_letter_code
_entity_poly.pdbx_strand_id
1 'polypeptide(L)'
;MSKIQAVTPEHLQRLKLEASAYFGPKVLHEALLRLCQACGSDSLDRFEKTMVDQIEAMNDERADFETMKEFAIEQLYACVREVSCSPKMKQPLEEAETRRTLGRSEEPKTLEDQLQAGLEDSFPASDPPAVVSTAISGGAKKLVGTDEVLKKRREEAAKSNDRS
;
A
#
# COMPACT_ATOMS: atom_id res chain seq x y z
N MET A 1 -30.23 22.25 -25.13
CA MET A 1 -29.63 22.12 -26.48
C MET A 1 -28.13 22.36 -26.35
N SER A 2 -27.30 21.31 -26.39
CA SER A 2 -25.85 21.47 -26.22
C SER A 2 -25.28 22.30 -27.36
N LYS A 3 -24.56 23.38 -27.04
CA LYS A 3 -23.87 24.28 -28.01
C LYS A 3 -22.94 23.54 -28.99
N ILE A 4 -22.60 22.29 -28.68
CA ILE A 4 -21.78 21.37 -29.48
C ILE A 4 -22.43 21.03 -30.83
N GLN A 5 -23.76 21.04 -30.94
CA GLN A 5 -24.47 20.66 -32.18
C GLN A 5 -24.41 21.72 -33.30
N ALA A 6 -24.01 22.96 -32.99
CA ALA A 6 -23.93 24.07 -33.93
C ALA A 6 -22.49 24.37 -34.42
N VAL A 7 -21.54 23.49 -34.11
CA VAL A 7 -20.11 23.67 -34.35
C VAL A 7 -19.71 23.02 -35.68
N THR A 8 -18.86 23.68 -36.47
CA THR A 8 -18.34 23.09 -37.72
C THR A 8 -17.56 21.80 -37.43
N PRO A 9 -17.53 20.82 -38.36
CA PRO A 9 -16.82 19.56 -38.15
C PRO A 9 -15.35 19.72 -37.74
N GLU A 10 -14.66 20.71 -38.31
CA GLU A 10 -13.25 21.01 -38.03
C GLU A 10 -13.06 21.55 -36.61
N HIS A 11 -13.95 22.45 -36.16
CA HIS A 11 -13.90 22.98 -34.80
C HIS A 11 -14.27 21.90 -33.78
N LEU A 12 -15.18 20.99 -34.12
CA LEU A 12 -15.51 19.84 -33.29
C LEU A 12 -14.31 18.88 -33.15
N GLN A 13 -13.59 18.60 -34.24
CA GLN A 13 -12.37 17.77 -34.21
C GLN A 13 -11.29 18.41 -33.34
N ARG A 14 -11.07 19.73 -33.47
CA ARG A 14 -10.13 20.47 -32.62
C ARG A 14 -10.52 20.37 -31.14
N LEU A 15 -11.80 20.59 -30.83
CA LEU A 15 -12.29 20.52 -29.45
C LEU A 15 -12.13 19.11 -28.86
N LYS A 16 -12.34 18.06 -29.66
CA LYS A 16 -12.08 16.68 -29.25
C LYS A 16 -10.60 16.46 -28.92
N LEU A 17 -9.69 16.94 -29.78
CA LEU A 17 -8.26 16.82 -29.54
C LEU A 17 -7.83 17.55 -28.27
N GLU A 18 -8.29 18.80 -28.09
CA GLU A 18 -8.01 19.61 -26.88
C GLU A 18 -8.56 18.95 -25.61
N ALA A 19 -9.80 18.45 -25.66
CA ALA A 19 -10.40 17.76 -24.52
C ALA A 19 -9.62 16.48 -24.17
N SER A 20 -9.24 15.68 -25.17
CA SER A 20 -8.43 14.47 -24.95
C SER A 20 -7.06 14.80 -24.38
N ALA A 21 -6.39 15.83 -24.89
CA ALA A 21 -5.07 16.26 -24.39
C ALA A 21 -5.14 16.80 -22.95
N TYR A 22 -6.20 17.54 -22.60
CA TYR A 22 -6.33 18.16 -21.28
C TYR A 22 -6.85 17.18 -20.20
N PHE A 23 -7.90 16.42 -20.52
CA PHE A 23 -8.55 15.53 -19.56
C PHE A 23 -8.01 14.11 -19.58
N GLY A 24 -7.46 13.63 -20.70
CA GLY A 24 -6.95 12.27 -20.85
C GLY A 24 -5.95 11.87 -19.76
N PRO A 25 -4.88 12.65 -19.53
CA PRO A 25 -3.91 12.34 -18.48
C PRO A 25 -4.52 12.31 -17.07
N LYS A 26 -5.49 13.20 -16.78
CA LYS A 26 -6.16 13.27 -15.48
C LYS A 26 -7.08 12.06 -15.24
N VAL A 27 -7.82 11.66 -16.27
CA VAL A 27 -8.70 10.50 -16.23
C VAL A 27 -7.87 9.22 -16.08
N LEU A 28 -6.76 9.09 -16.81
CA LEU A 28 -5.85 7.97 -16.70
C LEU A 28 -5.25 7.88 -15.29
N HIS A 29 -4.72 8.99 -14.76
CA HIS A 29 -4.15 9.04 -13.42
C HIS A 29 -5.15 8.55 -12.35
N GLU A 30 -6.38 9.08 -12.37
CA GLU A 30 -7.41 8.69 -11.40
C GLU A 30 -7.85 7.23 -11.59
N ALA A 31 -7.90 6.72 -12.83
CA ALA A 31 -8.20 5.32 -13.11
C ALA A 31 -7.12 4.39 -12.55
N LEU A 32 -5.84 4.74 -12.73
CA LEU A 32 -4.71 3.98 -12.18
C LEU A 32 -4.66 4.01 -10.66
N LEU A 33 -4.99 5.16 -10.06
CA LEU A 33 -5.09 5.27 -8.60
C LEU A 33 -6.15 4.31 -8.06
N ARG A 34 -7.33 4.25 -8.69
CA ARG A 34 -8.40 3.33 -8.28
C ARG A 34 -8.06 1.86 -8.56
N LEU A 35 -7.41 1.58 -9.69
CA LEU A 35 -6.91 0.24 -10.01
C LEU A 35 -5.98 -0.26 -8.91
N CYS A 36 -5.02 0.57 -8.50
CA CYS A 36 -4.10 0.21 -7.43
C CYS A 36 -4.82 0.01 -6.09
N GLN A 37 -5.79 0.87 -5.75
CA GLN A 37 -6.56 0.73 -4.51
C GLN A 37 -7.38 -0.57 -4.47
N ALA A 38 -7.93 -1.00 -5.61
CA ALA A 38 -8.75 -2.20 -5.70
C ALA A 38 -7.94 -3.50 -5.86
N CYS A 39 -6.79 -3.44 -6.54
CA CYS A 39 -6.05 -4.63 -6.99
C CYS A 39 -4.62 -4.76 -6.43
N GLY A 40 -4.17 -3.81 -5.61
CA GLY A 40 -2.83 -3.78 -5.00
C GLY A 40 -1.75 -3.17 -5.92
N SER A 41 -0.55 -2.98 -5.37
CA SER A 41 0.59 -2.33 -6.06
C SER A 41 1.02 -3.02 -7.35
N ASP A 42 1.06 -4.36 -7.35
CA ASP A 42 1.52 -5.16 -8.48
C ASP A 42 0.62 -5.01 -9.72
N SER A 43 -0.58 -4.46 -9.54
CA SER A 43 -1.49 -4.15 -10.66
C SER A 43 -0.95 -3.06 -11.58
N LEU A 44 -0.18 -2.10 -11.05
CA LEU A 44 0.43 -1.03 -11.84
C LEU A 44 1.55 -1.57 -12.72
N ASP A 45 2.43 -2.43 -12.19
CA ASP A 45 3.53 -3.02 -12.97
C ASP A 45 3.00 -3.87 -14.13
N ARG A 46 1.94 -4.66 -13.88
CA ARG A 46 1.28 -5.44 -14.93
C ARG A 46 0.61 -4.56 -15.98
N PHE A 47 -0.06 -3.50 -15.54
CA PHE A 47 -0.69 -2.52 -16.43
C PHE A 47 0.36 -1.85 -17.32
N GLU A 48 1.43 -1.32 -16.72
CA GLU A 48 2.53 -0.66 -17.42
C GLU A 48 3.09 -1.55 -18.51
N LYS A 49 3.50 -2.78 -18.16
CA LYS A 49 4.04 -3.73 -19.12
C LYS A 49 3.07 -4.03 -20.26
N THR A 50 1.81 -4.33 -19.93
CA THR A 50 0.79 -4.68 -20.94
C THR A 50 0.54 -3.52 -21.91
N MET A 51 0.52 -2.28 -21.40
CA MET A 51 0.30 -1.10 -22.23
C MET A 51 1.50 -0.76 -23.11
N VAL A 52 2.74 -0.94 -22.60
CA VAL A 52 3.96 -0.80 -23.43
C VAL A 52 3.93 -1.80 -24.56
N ASP A 53 3.71 -3.09 -24.27
CA ASP A 53 3.63 -4.14 -25.28
C ASP A 53 2.56 -3.82 -26.35
N GLN A 54 1.40 -3.28 -25.93
CA GLN A 54 0.34 -2.86 -26.85
C GLN A 54 0.75 -1.69 -27.74
N ILE A 55 1.38 -0.65 -27.18
CA ILE A 55 1.83 0.53 -27.94
C ILE A 55 2.90 0.11 -28.95
N GLU A 56 3.86 -0.71 -28.55
CA GLU A 56 4.92 -1.20 -29.42
C GLU A 56 4.37 -2.04 -30.58
N ALA A 57 3.34 -2.85 -30.33
CA ALA A 57 2.69 -3.67 -31.35
C ALA A 57 1.85 -2.87 -32.37
N MET A 58 1.51 -1.61 -32.07
CA MET A 58 0.79 -0.76 -33.02
C MET A 58 1.69 -0.40 -34.20
N ASN A 59 1.09 -0.29 -35.39
CA ASN A 59 1.74 0.12 -36.63
C ASN A 59 0.86 1.13 -37.35
N ASP A 60 1.46 2.17 -37.91
CA ASP A 60 0.81 3.22 -38.69
C ASP A 60 1.80 3.77 -39.73
N GLU A 61 1.30 4.26 -40.86
CA GLU A 61 2.12 4.74 -41.98
C GLU A 61 2.71 6.14 -41.77
N ARG A 62 2.27 6.85 -40.71
CA ARG A 62 2.78 8.16 -40.33
C ARG A 62 4.30 8.13 -40.09
N ALA A 63 5.03 9.06 -40.70
CA ALA A 63 6.49 9.13 -40.59
C ALA A 63 6.99 9.39 -39.15
N ASP A 64 6.18 10.05 -38.33
CA ASP A 64 6.43 10.38 -36.93
C ASP A 64 5.88 9.34 -35.95
N PHE A 65 5.28 8.24 -36.44
CA PHE A 65 4.57 7.30 -35.58
C PHE A 65 5.47 6.61 -34.55
N GLU A 66 6.71 6.28 -34.91
CA GLU A 66 7.65 5.67 -33.96
C GLU A 66 7.96 6.63 -32.79
N THR A 67 8.22 7.90 -33.11
CA THR A 67 8.42 8.95 -32.11
C THR A 67 7.16 9.18 -31.27
N MET A 68 5.97 9.06 -31.87
CA MET A 68 4.71 9.12 -31.11
C MET A 68 4.59 7.96 -30.11
N LYS A 69 5.03 6.75 -30.47
CA LYS A 69 5.05 5.59 -29.56
C LYS A 69 6.01 5.82 -28.40
N GLU A 70 7.23 6.27 -28.69
CA GLU A 70 8.23 6.61 -27.66
C GLU A 70 7.68 7.62 -26.66
N PHE A 71 7.07 8.71 -27.17
CA PHE A 71 6.47 9.72 -26.32
C PHE A 71 5.29 9.17 -25.52
N ALA A 72 4.43 8.34 -26.12
CA ALA A 72 3.31 7.72 -25.42
C ALA A 72 3.78 6.80 -24.27
N ILE A 73 4.85 6.04 -24.50
CA ILE A 73 5.50 5.19 -23.48
C ILE A 73 6.09 6.05 -22.36
N GLU A 74 6.76 7.17 -22.69
CA GLU A 74 7.28 8.09 -21.68
C GLU A 74 6.16 8.70 -20.81
N GLN A 75 5.05 9.12 -21.43
CA GLN A 75 3.89 9.64 -20.72
C GLN A 75 3.26 8.59 -19.80
N LEU A 76 3.21 7.33 -20.25
CA LEU A 76 2.74 6.20 -19.44
C LEU A 76 3.61 6.01 -18.20
N TYR A 77 4.94 5.93 -18.36
CA TYR A 77 5.88 5.80 -17.24
C TYR A 77 5.78 6.98 -16.27
N ALA A 78 5.61 8.20 -16.78
CA ALA A 78 5.41 9.38 -15.93
C ALA A 78 4.14 9.25 -15.09
N CYS A 79 3.02 8.86 -15.71
CA CYS A 79 1.74 8.70 -15.04
C CYS A 79 1.78 7.59 -13.97
N VAL A 80 2.35 6.42 -14.28
CA VAL A 80 2.47 5.29 -13.34
C VAL A 80 3.33 5.70 -12.14
N ARG A 81 4.45 6.39 -12.37
CA ARG A 81 5.33 6.90 -11.31
C ARG A 81 4.64 7.92 -10.41
N GLU A 82 3.85 8.83 -10.97
CA GLU A 82 3.08 9.79 -10.18
C GLU A 82 2.06 9.11 -9.26
N VAL A 83 1.38 8.08 -9.76
CA VAL A 83 0.44 7.29 -8.97
C VAL A 83 1.16 6.48 -7.90
N SER A 84 2.30 5.87 -8.23
CA SER A 84 3.07 5.05 -7.28
C SER A 84 3.69 5.86 -6.13
N CYS A 85 3.98 7.14 -6.37
CA CYS A 85 4.43 8.08 -5.35
C CYS A 85 3.27 8.76 -4.58
N SER A 86 2.01 8.50 -4.96
CA SER A 86 0.87 9.18 -4.37
C SER A 86 0.60 8.75 -2.92
N PRO A 87 0.44 9.68 -1.97
CA PRO A 87 0.12 9.34 -0.58
C PRO A 87 -1.25 8.65 -0.44
N LYS A 88 -2.12 8.77 -1.46
CA LYS A 88 -3.43 8.08 -1.55
C LYS A 88 -3.34 6.58 -1.85
N MET A 89 -2.13 6.05 -2.12
CA MET A 89 -1.88 4.59 -2.15
C MET A 89 -1.90 3.96 -0.76
N LYS A 90 -1.68 4.75 0.30
CA LYS A 90 -1.84 4.24 1.66
C LYS A 90 -3.33 3.96 1.83
N GLN A 91 -3.68 2.70 2.00
CA GLN A 91 -5.04 2.30 2.33
C GLN A 91 -5.58 3.24 3.41
N PRO A 92 -6.85 3.68 3.34
CA PRO A 92 -7.49 4.27 4.49
C PRO A 92 -7.26 3.31 5.65
N LEU A 93 -6.59 3.76 6.70
CA LEU A 93 -6.46 2.98 7.94
C LEU A 93 -7.89 2.58 8.31
N GLU A 94 -8.16 1.27 8.37
CA GLU A 94 -9.47 0.78 8.80
C GLU A 94 -9.87 1.52 10.08
N GLU A 95 -11.11 2.02 10.08
CA GLU A 95 -11.66 2.75 11.21
C GLU A 95 -11.44 1.91 12.47
N ALA A 96 -10.88 2.51 13.52
CA ALA A 96 -10.51 1.77 14.73
C ALA A 96 -11.69 1.00 15.34
N GLU A 97 -12.92 1.43 15.05
CA GLU A 97 -14.17 0.79 15.44
C GLU A 97 -14.36 -0.61 14.84
N THR A 98 -13.93 -0.87 13.60
CA THR A 98 -14.09 -2.20 12.97
C THR A 98 -13.11 -3.24 13.49
N ARG A 99 -11.99 -2.81 14.09
CA ARG A 99 -11.00 -3.68 14.76
C ARG A 99 -11.40 -4.07 16.18
N ARG A 100 -12.46 -3.48 16.74
CA ARG A 100 -12.88 -3.78 18.12
C ARG A 100 -13.71 -5.06 18.14
N THR A 101 -13.43 -5.89 19.15
CA THR A 101 -14.26 -7.04 19.49
C THR A 101 -15.62 -6.56 19.98
N LEU A 102 -16.70 -7.04 19.36
CA LEU A 102 -18.08 -6.69 19.72
C LEU A 102 -18.32 -6.96 21.22
N GLY A 103 -18.80 -5.97 21.96
CA GLY A 103 -19.10 -6.08 23.40
C GLY A 103 -17.94 -5.72 24.35
N ARG A 104 -16.76 -5.37 23.83
CA ARG A 104 -15.65 -4.83 24.65
C ARG A 104 -15.96 -3.39 25.06
N SER A 105 -15.83 -3.09 26.36
CA SER A 105 -16.09 -1.73 26.86
C SER A 105 -15.00 -0.74 26.47
N GLU A 106 -15.36 0.53 26.27
CA GLU A 106 -14.44 1.64 26.00
C GLU A 106 -14.01 2.37 27.28
N GLU A 107 -14.78 2.27 28.36
CA GLU A 107 -14.44 2.91 29.62
C GLU A 107 -13.34 2.11 30.36
N PRO A 108 -12.21 2.75 30.73
CA PRO A 108 -11.02 2.06 31.23
C PRO A 108 -11.29 1.20 32.47
N LYS A 109 -12.15 1.69 33.37
CA LYS A 109 -12.51 0.97 34.60
C LYS A 109 -13.25 -0.34 34.30
N THR A 110 -14.25 -0.28 33.44
CA THR A 110 -15.03 -1.47 33.04
C THR A 110 -14.24 -2.42 32.13
N LEU A 111 -13.28 -1.90 31.37
CA LEU A 111 -12.36 -2.68 30.55
C LEU A 111 -11.40 -3.50 31.43
N GLU A 112 -10.87 -2.92 32.50
CA GLU A 112 -10.04 -3.63 33.49
C GLU A 112 -10.81 -4.77 34.15
N ASP A 113 -12.05 -4.52 34.56
CA ASP A 113 -12.92 -5.55 35.14
C ASP A 113 -13.20 -6.70 34.16
N GLN A 114 -13.48 -6.39 32.87
CA GLN A 114 -13.68 -7.39 31.81
C GLN A 114 -12.42 -8.21 31.52
N LEU A 115 -11.25 -7.57 31.53
CA LEU A 115 -9.97 -8.25 31.34
C LEU A 115 -9.68 -9.21 32.49
N GLN A 116 -9.91 -8.77 33.72
CA GLN A 116 -9.70 -9.57 34.92
C GLN A 116 -10.61 -10.80 34.94
N ALA A 117 -11.91 -10.63 34.68
CA ALA A 117 -12.86 -11.74 34.63
C ALA A 117 -12.51 -12.79 33.55
N GLY A 118 -12.14 -12.35 32.35
CA GLY A 118 -11.75 -13.27 31.27
C GLY A 118 -10.45 -14.04 31.53
N LEU A 119 -9.53 -13.45 32.31
CA LEU A 119 -8.29 -14.11 32.75
C LEU A 119 -8.56 -15.13 33.86
N GLU A 120 -9.52 -14.87 34.75
CA GLU A 120 -9.89 -15.80 35.84
C GLU A 120 -10.48 -17.12 35.31
N ASP A 121 -11.26 -17.08 34.23
CA ASP A 121 -11.90 -18.26 33.63
C ASP A 121 -10.98 -19.08 32.69
N SER A 122 -9.89 -18.49 32.19
CA SER A 122 -9.02 -19.13 31.15
C SER A 122 -7.88 -19.99 31.71
N PHE A 123 -7.67 -20.02 33.02
CA PHE A 123 -6.66 -20.86 33.63
C PHE A 123 -7.30 -22.01 34.41
N PRO A 124 -7.41 -23.22 33.81
CA PRO A 124 -7.50 -24.41 34.64
C PRO A 124 -6.27 -24.40 35.55
N ALA A 125 -6.46 -24.48 36.87
CA ALA A 125 -5.39 -24.66 37.86
C ALA A 125 -4.72 -26.05 37.74
N SER A 126 -4.67 -26.61 36.55
CA SER A 126 -4.05 -27.87 36.20
C SER A 126 -2.97 -27.54 35.17
N ASP A 127 -1.79 -27.18 35.67
CA ASP A 127 -0.58 -27.30 34.87
C ASP A 127 -0.61 -28.69 34.22
N PRO A 128 -0.52 -28.80 32.88
CA PRO A 128 -0.38 -30.10 32.26
C PRO A 128 0.84 -30.79 32.90
N PRO A 129 0.77 -32.09 33.21
CA PRO A 129 1.87 -32.79 33.85
C PRO A 129 3.17 -32.52 33.09
N ALA A 130 4.16 -31.99 33.80
CA ALA A 130 5.43 -31.58 33.22
C ALA A 130 6.07 -32.76 32.49
N VAL A 131 6.10 -32.69 31.15
CA VAL A 131 6.83 -33.64 30.32
C VAL A 131 8.31 -33.39 30.56
N VAL A 132 8.94 -34.28 31.33
CA VAL A 132 10.41 -34.32 31.50
C VAL A 132 11.00 -34.68 30.14
N SER A 133 11.33 -33.65 29.35
CA SER A 133 12.04 -33.81 28.09
C SER A 133 13.43 -34.36 28.41
N THR A 134 13.70 -35.56 27.89
CA THR A 134 14.99 -36.23 27.92
C THR A 134 16.09 -35.29 27.42
N ALA A 135 17.15 -35.16 28.21
CA ALA A 135 18.27 -34.27 27.98
C ALA A 135 18.82 -34.37 26.55
N ILE A 136 18.57 -33.33 25.75
CA ILE A 136 19.31 -33.10 24.51
C ILE A 136 20.65 -32.46 24.93
N SER A 137 21.75 -33.19 24.75
CA SER A 137 23.10 -32.69 25.03
C SER A 137 23.49 -31.63 23.99
N GLY A 138 23.11 -30.38 24.24
CA GLY A 138 23.51 -29.21 23.48
C GLY A 138 23.33 -27.97 24.33
N GLY A 139 24.45 -27.33 24.71
CA GLY A 139 24.51 -26.28 25.73
C GLY A 139 23.44 -25.19 25.58
N ALA A 140 22.76 -24.90 26.68
CA ALA A 140 21.77 -23.84 26.77
C ALA A 140 22.40 -22.48 26.40
N LYS A 141 22.00 -21.91 25.26
CA LYS A 141 22.25 -20.49 25.01
C LYS A 141 21.45 -19.71 26.04
N LYS A 142 22.12 -18.83 26.79
CA LYS A 142 21.47 -17.96 27.79
C LYS A 142 20.39 -17.15 27.06
N LEU A 143 19.13 -17.48 27.33
CA LEU A 143 17.99 -16.69 26.89
C LEU A 143 18.10 -15.33 27.59
N VAL A 144 18.34 -14.29 26.81
CA VAL A 144 18.37 -12.90 27.26
C VAL A 144 17.01 -12.31 26.96
N GLY A 145 16.37 -11.71 27.97
CA GLY A 145 15.06 -11.09 27.84
C GLY A 145 15.10 -9.86 26.93
N THR A 146 13.96 -9.52 26.34
CA THR A 146 13.82 -8.38 25.42
C THR A 146 14.23 -7.06 26.05
N ASP A 147 13.94 -6.86 27.34
CA ASP A 147 14.27 -5.63 28.07
C ASP A 147 15.78 -5.43 28.24
N GLU A 148 16.52 -6.52 28.45
CA GLU A 148 17.97 -6.51 28.63
C GLU A 148 18.68 -6.17 27.30
N VAL A 149 18.12 -6.63 26.17
CA VAL A 149 18.60 -6.29 24.82
C VAL A 149 18.35 -4.81 24.52
N LEU A 150 17.17 -4.29 24.87
CA LEU A 150 16.81 -2.88 24.65
C LEU A 150 17.66 -1.94 25.49
N LYS A 151 17.99 -2.33 26.73
CA LYS A 151 18.86 -1.55 27.61
C LYS A 151 20.29 -1.47 27.05
N LYS A 152 20.86 -2.59 26.60
CA LYS A 152 22.20 -2.59 25.97
C LYS A 152 22.26 -1.70 24.74
N ARG A 153 21.25 -1.75 23.86
CA ARG A 153 21.21 -0.88 22.67
C ARG A 153 21.20 0.61 23.03
N ARG A 154 20.48 1.01 24.08
CA ARG A 154 20.46 2.41 24.54
C ARG A 154 21.81 2.83 25.11
N GLU A 155 22.46 1.98 25.89
CA GLU A 155 23.78 2.23 26.45
C GLU A 155 24.88 2.31 25.38
N GLU A 156 24.79 1.47 24.34
CA GLU A 156 25.67 1.51 23.18
C GLU A 156 25.49 2.81 22.36
N ALA A 157 24.25 3.23 22.13
CA ALA A 157 23.94 4.49 21.45
C ALA A 157 24.41 5.72 22.25
N ALA A 158 24.35 5.69 23.58
CA ALA A 158 24.86 6.75 24.43
C ALA A 158 26.40 6.84 24.37
N LYS A 159 27.10 5.70 24.35
CA LYS A 159 28.57 5.65 24.25
C LYS A 159 29.12 6.09 22.90
N SER A 160 28.37 5.93 21.80
CA SER A 160 28.78 6.44 20.49
C SER A 160 28.65 7.96 20.37
N ASN A 161 27.71 8.57 21.11
CA ASN A 161 27.46 10.00 21.04
C ASN A 161 28.44 10.84 21.89
N ASP A 162 29.12 10.21 22.84
CA ASP A 162 30.11 10.84 23.74
C ASP A 162 31.55 10.80 23.18
N ARG A 163 31.73 10.22 21.98
CA ARG A 163 33.01 10.13 21.26
C ARG A 163 33.06 10.94 19.96
N SER A 164 32.09 11.83 19.74
CA SER A 164 32.08 12.80 18.63
C SER A 164 32.31 14.22 19.15
#